data_AF-A0A0H1BB24-F1
#
_entry.id   AF-A0A0H1BB24-F1
#
_cell.length_a   1.000
_cell.length_b   1.000
_cell.length_c   1.000
_cell.angle_alpha   90.00
_cell.angle_beta   90.00
_cell.angle_gamma   90.00
#
_symmetry.space_group_name_H-M   'P 1'
#
loop_
_entity.id
_entity.type
_entity.pdbx_description
1 polymer ?
#
loop_
_entity_poly.entity_id
_entity_poly.type
_entity_poly.pdbx_seq_one_letter_code
_entity_poly.pdbx_strand_id
1 'polypeptide(L)'
;MAQFPEGNGTPFLWQTAQFFDAPAEDDSVQAYPAEAMAGYISETPPTTHDSPGTVVSGPLPISEPPFQVDLKPPRFDVQWRWWEDEASFILRAFAVEAIKRLVQFRLYHDDNLPRSILRSRDANTVTAFLNSLLPPNDGTVVTELTHYDRVEKLLSLCRSKDNEARPWSWFPTSTPNEIGCEAVARDINDESYLQFKTVRFEAWVHYSLGYPTPSVEWFLMQHSQLSSYLVDHFNEFPDQAYKYVEVEKHLRSCNPFAHQAVLCTLKAKRILEFDDSPVSAHRLMRFLTIPIQNLFTTQQNGLIRMLKKLVVLEVRFNHIYHQGSDVKWDSYFEAESPLLDEFFEASSPRTLARSLTHSDDRDFTGLCLQSIVTEDSIFRRLTANWDNLCTVTEECCLAYPDLIDYFKSCVQDLYNRRNYYSATAILHGLQKASPQRFSFNLLFPATSATSHGSAGFLSNFFDLLDAANNYASYRKILQNRPGLPFLRPHAIEYQSHGERGLVGLFPLPDL
;
A
#
# COMPACT_ATOMS: atom_id res chain seq x y z
N MET A 1 25.38 -45.58 -28.40
CA MET A 1 25.71 -45.52 -29.84
C MET A 1 24.41 -45.40 -30.63
N ALA A 2 24.45 -44.81 -31.82
CA ALA A 2 23.30 -44.43 -32.67
C ALA A 2 22.59 -45.67 -33.31
N GLN A 3 21.46 -45.60 -34.04
CA GLN A 3 20.95 -44.59 -34.99
C GLN A 3 19.39 -44.45 -35.06
N PHE A 4 18.94 -43.40 -35.78
CA PHE A 4 17.56 -42.98 -36.12
C PHE A 4 16.89 -43.82 -37.25
N PRO A 5 15.58 -43.65 -37.55
CA PRO A 5 15.01 -42.57 -38.42
C PRO A 5 13.94 -41.70 -37.69
N GLU A 6 13.76 -40.39 -37.92
CA GLU A 6 13.10 -39.68 -39.06
C GLU A 6 11.68 -40.20 -39.39
N GLY A 7 10.60 -39.43 -39.49
CA GLY A 7 10.26 -38.00 -39.28
C GLY A 7 8.71 -37.90 -39.16
N ASN A 8 7.98 -36.79 -39.00
CA ASN A 8 8.16 -35.32 -39.02
C ASN A 8 7.12 -34.71 -38.02
N GLY A 9 7.00 -33.41 -37.72
CA GLY A 9 7.76 -32.20 -38.07
C GLY A 9 6.93 -30.94 -37.73
N THR A 10 7.45 -30.10 -36.83
CA THR A 10 7.00 -28.70 -36.63
C THR A 10 8.17 -27.77 -36.94
N PRO A 11 7.87 -26.51 -37.31
CA PRO A 11 8.61 -25.44 -36.64
C PRO A 11 7.75 -24.20 -36.31
N PHE A 12 8.00 -23.64 -35.13
CA PHE A 12 7.89 -22.19 -34.93
C PHE A 12 9.00 -21.49 -35.73
N LEU A 13 8.73 -20.31 -36.29
CA LEU A 13 9.56 -19.11 -36.11
C LEU A 13 8.94 -17.89 -36.82
N TRP A 14 9.25 -16.72 -36.26
CA TRP A 14 8.85 -15.38 -36.63
C TRP A 14 9.09 -15.02 -38.10
N GLN A 15 8.21 -14.18 -38.67
CA GLN A 15 8.52 -13.35 -39.83
C GLN A 15 8.03 -11.90 -39.66
N THR A 16 8.69 -11.02 -40.40
CA THR A 16 8.92 -9.61 -40.08
C THR A 16 7.97 -8.64 -40.81
N ALA A 17 8.06 -7.37 -40.40
CA ALA A 17 7.51 -6.17 -41.02
C ALA A 17 7.18 -6.26 -42.54
N GLN A 18 5.96 -5.86 -42.89
CA GLN A 18 5.64 -5.39 -44.24
C GLN A 18 5.63 -3.86 -44.25
N PHE A 19 6.57 -3.30 -45.00
CA PHE A 19 6.59 -1.89 -45.38
C PHE A 19 5.35 -1.56 -46.24
N PHE A 20 4.78 -0.38 -46.03
CA PHE A 20 4.01 0.32 -47.05
C PHE A 20 4.62 1.71 -47.24
N ASP A 21 5.38 1.86 -48.32
CA ASP A 21 5.83 3.17 -48.78
C ASP A 21 4.69 3.92 -49.47
N ALA A 22 4.41 5.14 -49.01
CA ALA A 22 3.67 6.17 -49.72
C ALA A 22 4.29 7.54 -49.34
N PRO A 23 4.29 8.53 -50.25
CA PRO A 23 5.38 9.49 -50.34
C PRO A 23 5.34 10.62 -49.31
N ALA A 24 6.51 11.20 -49.07
CA ALA A 24 6.68 12.39 -48.26
C ALA A 24 6.04 13.63 -48.91
N GLU A 25 5.25 14.35 -48.13
CA GLU A 25 5.08 15.79 -48.29
C GLU A 25 5.70 16.50 -47.08
N ASP A 26 6.40 17.58 -47.38
CA ASP A 26 7.28 18.35 -46.51
C ASP A 26 6.47 19.43 -45.79
N ASP A 27 6.32 19.34 -44.46
CA ASP A 27 5.70 20.40 -43.66
C ASP A 27 6.53 20.68 -42.40
N SER A 28 7.28 21.78 -42.48
CA SER A 28 8.32 22.16 -41.53
C SER A 28 7.74 22.86 -40.30
N VAL A 29 7.48 22.09 -39.24
CA VAL A 29 7.04 22.67 -37.96
C VAL A 29 8.24 23.27 -37.21
N GLN A 30 8.25 24.60 -37.10
CA GLN A 30 9.26 25.36 -36.37
C GLN A 30 9.25 25.02 -34.87
N ALA A 31 10.44 24.78 -34.31
CA ALA A 31 10.63 24.77 -32.86
C ALA A 31 10.55 26.20 -32.32
N TYR A 32 9.68 26.44 -31.32
CA TYR A 32 9.67 27.66 -30.51
C TYR A 32 10.06 27.36 -29.05
N PRO A 33 10.78 28.27 -28.36
CA PRO A 33 11.33 27.99 -27.04
C PRO A 33 10.30 28.09 -25.91
N ALA A 34 10.55 27.35 -24.83
CA ALA A 34 9.73 27.39 -23.61
C ALA A 34 10.11 28.60 -22.73
N GLU A 35 9.54 29.78 -23.00
CA GLU A 35 9.74 30.97 -22.17
C GLU A 35 8.62 32.02 -22.34
N ALA A 36 7.39 31.73 -21.88
CA ALA A 36 6.31 32.73 -21.72
C ALA A 36 5.11 32.18 -20.92
N MET A 37 5.02 32.45 -19.62
CA MET A 37 3.78 32.42 -18.81
C MET A 37 4.02 33.14 -17.47
N ALA A 38 4.56 34.37 -17.54
CA ALA A 38 4.64 35.28 -16.40
C ALA A 38 3.81 36.53 -16.71
N GLY A 39 2.81 36.81 -15.88
CA GLY A 39 2.12 38.10 -15.81
C GLY A 39 1.05 38.38 -16.87
N TYR A 40 -0.23 38.19 -16.51
CA TYR A 40 -1.34 39.05 -16.93
C TYR A 40 -2.43 39.09 -15.85
N ILE A 41 -2.24 39.96 -14.86
CA ILE A 41 -3.34 40.54 -14.09
C ILE A 41 -3.28 42.04 -14.37
N SER A 42 -4.29 42.55 -15.07
CA SER A 42 -4.34 43.95 -15.49
C SER A 42 -5.10 44.76 -14.42
N GLU A 43 -4.41 45.71 -13.79
CA GLU A 43 -5.04 46.69 -12.92
C GLU A 43 -5.69 47.82 -13.74
N THR A 44 -6.88 48.25 -13.34
CA THR A 44 -7.33 49.64 -13.52
C THR A 44 -8.03 50.08 -12.23
N PRO A 45 -7.64 51.23 -11.63
CA PRO A 45 -8.07 51.59 -10.29
C PRO A 45 -9.31 52.50 -10.27
N PRO A 46 -10.19 52.41 -9.26
CA PRO A 46 -11.12 53.48 -8.93
C PRO A 46 -10.43 54.56 -8.07
N THR A 47 -10.75 55.80 -8.38
CA THR A 47 -10.30 57.07 -7.79
C THR A 47 -10.24 57.15 -6.26
N THR A 48 -9.23 57.90 -5.81
CA THR A 48 -8.91 58.30 -4.42
C THR A 48 -10.01 59.05 -3.67
N HIS A 49 -10.13 58.75 -2.37
CA HIS A 49 -10.45 59.75 -1.34
C HIS A 49 -9.56 59.53 -0.12
N ASP A 50 -8.89 60.59 0.35
CA ASP A 50 -7.83 60.52 1.36
C ASP A 50 -8.33 60.21 2.78
N SER A 51 -7.56 59.40 3.52
CA SER A 51 -7.36 59.54 4.97
C SER A 51 -6.06 58.85 5.40
N PRO A 52 -5.21 59.48 6.25
CA PRO A 52 -3.88 58.97 6.54
C PRO A 52 -3.85 58.02 7.74
N GLY A 53 -3.00 56.99 7.65
CA GLY A 53 -2.46 56.28 8.82
C GLY A 53 -3.09 54.93 9.14
N THR A 54 -2.60 53.88 8.48
CA THR A 54 -2.15 52.62 9.11
C THR A 54 -1.26 51.92 8.10
N VAL A 55 0.03 51.78 8.38
CA VAL A 55 0.91 50.91 7.58
C VAL A 55 0.61 49.47 8.01
N VAL A 56 -0.34 48.85 7.33
CA VAL A 56 -0.49 47.39 7.37
C VAL A 56 0.66 46.83 6.53
N SER A 57 1.72 46.37 7.21
CA SER A 57 2.76 45.58 6.57
C SER A 57 2.11 44.33 5.99
N GLY A 58 2.03 44.25 4.65
CA GLY A 58 1.70 42.99 3.98
C GLY A 58 2.74 41.92 4.32
N PRO A 59 2.42 40.63 4.18
CA PRO A 59 3.39 39.56 4.38
C PRO A 59 4.60 39.80 3.48
N LEU A 60 5.80 39.77 4.08
CA LEU A 60 7.05 39.88 3.34
C LEU A 60 7.15 38.76 2.28
N PRO A 61 7.81 39.01 1.13
CA PRO A 61 8.05 37.95 0.16
C PRO A 61 8.88 36.84 0.82
N ILE A 62 8.33 35.64 0.83
CA ILE A 62 8.94 34.44 1.40
C ILE A 62 10.29 34.19 0.69
N SER A 63 11.35 33.95 1.46
CA SER A 63 12.69 33.68 0.88
C SER A 63 12.69 32.40 0.04
N GLU A 64 13.52 32.37 -1.02
CA GLU A 64 13.69 31.16 -1.85
C GLU A 64 14.09 29.94 -0.97
N PRO A 65 13.42 28.79 -1.12
CA PRO A 65 13.64 27.63 -0.26
C PRO A 65 15.02 26.97 -0.50
N PRO A 66 15.86 26.81 0.52
CA PRO A 66 17.12 26.05 0.40
C PRO A 66 16.90 24.58 0.05
N PHE A 67 15.78 24.00 0.51
CA PHE A 67 15.39 22.65 0.16
C PHE A 67 14.57 22.68 -1.13
N GLN A 68 15.26 22.76 -2.26
CA GLN A 68 14.64 22.58 -3.57
C GLN A 68 14.32 21.10 -3.79
N VAL A 69 13.03 20.79 -3.92
CA VAL A 69 12.58 19.45 -4.28
C VAL A 69 12.44 19.36 -5.80
N ASP A 70 13.05 18.34 -6.40
CA ASP A 70 12.70 17.93 -7.76
C ASP A 70 11.28 17.36 -7.76
N LEU A 71 10.35 18.09 -8.37
CA LEU A 71 8.94 17.71 -8.53
C LEU A 71 8.73 16.72 -9.69
N LYS A 72 9.77 16.41 -10.46
CA LYS A 72 9.66 15.36 -11.49
C LYS A 72 9.39 14.02 -10.81
N PRO A 73 8.56 13.15 -11.41
CA PRO A 73 8.38 11.79 -10.94
C PRO A 73 9.68 10.97 -10.98
N PRO A 74 9.85 9.95 -10.10
CA PRO A 74 11.00 9.05 -10.16
C PRO A 74 11.10 8.37 -11.51
N ARG A 75 12.33 8.27 -12.04
CA ARG A 75 12.57 7.48 -13.25
C ARG A 75 12.21 6.02 -12.98
N PHE A 76 11.49 5.43 -13.93
CA PHE A 76 11.18 4.02 -13.97
C PHE A 76 11.46 3.50 -15.38
N ASP A 77 12.73 3.14 -15.61
CA ASP A 77 13.27 2.82 -16.93
C ASP A 77 12.95 1.37 -17.31
N VAL A 78 11.67 1.10 -17.63
CA VAL A 78 11.23 -0.17 -18.23
C VAL A 78 11.26 -0.10 -19.76
N GLN A 79 11.57 -1.23 -20.42
CA GLN A 79 11.57 -1.31 -21.89
C GLN A 79 10.16 -1.18 -22.49
N TRP A 80 9.13 -1.61 -21.76
CA TRP A 80 7.74 -1.57 -22.20
C TRP A 80 6.80 -1.48 -20.98
N ARG A 81 5.83 -0.56 -21.05
CA ARG A 81 4.81 -0.35 -20.01
C ARG A 81 3.57 -1.22 -20.28
N TRP A 82 3.74 -2.53 -20.14
CA TRP A 82 2.70 -3.55 -20.43
C TRP A 82 1.34 -3.28 -19.77
N TRP A 83 1.33 -2.60 -18.61
CA TRP A 83 0.11 -2.23 -17.90
C TRP A 83 -0.70 -1.13 -18.59
N GLU A 84 -0.10 -0.22 -19.38
CA GLU A 84 -0.84 0.81 -20.13
C GLU A 84 -1.67 0.17 -21.25
N ASP A 85 -1.12 -0.84 -21.93
CA ASP A 85 -1.83 -1.63 -22.94
C ASP A 85 -2.96 -2.45 -22.30
N GLU A 86 -2.68 -3.22 -21.24
CA GLU A 86 -3.69 -3.97 -20.51
C GLU A 86 -4.79 -3.07 -19.91
N ALA A 87 -4.47 -1.84 -19.49
CA ALA A 87 -5.45 -0.87 -19.01
C ALA A 87 -6.48 -0.53 -20.10
N SER A 88 -6.02 -0.29 -21.33
CA SER A 88 -6.89 -0.04 -22.50
C SER A 88 -7.83 -1.22 -22.78
N PHE A 89 -7.35 -2.46 -22.65
CA PHE A 89 -8.18 -3.65 -22.77
C PHE A 89 -9.22 -3.78 -21.63
N ILE A 90 -8.83 -3.54 -20.37
CA ILE A 90 -9.74 -3.58 -19.22
C ILE A 90 -10.84 -2.53 -19.35
N LEU A 91 -10.53 -1.30 -19.75
CA LEU A 91 -11.51 -0.21 -19.94
C LEU A 91 -12.57 -0.55 -21.01
N ARG A 92 -12.24 -1.42 -21.97
CA ARG A 92 -13.14 -1.91 -23.02
C ARG A 92 -13.89 -3.19 -22.62
N ALA A 93 -13.36 -3.98 -21.68
CA ALA A 93 -13.96 -5.22 -21.19
C ALA A 93 -15.23 -4.98 -20.33
N PHE A 94 -15.98 -6.04 -20.00
CA PHE A 94 -17.18 -5.97 -19.14
C PHE A 94 -16.88 -6.19 -17.65
N ALA A 95 -15.62 -6.08 -17.24
CA ALA A 95 -15.16 -6.33 -15.87
C ALA A 95 -15.28 -5.06 -15.00
N VAL A 96 -16.50 -4.70 -14.61
CA VAL A 96 -16.86 -3.61 -13.65
C VAL A 96 -15.81 -3.41 -12.56
N GLU A 97 -15.52 -4.48 -11.83
CA GLU A 97 -14.63 -4.49 -10.69
C GLU A 97 -13.14 -4.26 -11.04
N ALA A 98 -12.70 -4.70 -12.22
CA ALA A 98 -11.36 -4.40 -12.72
C ALA A 98 -11.26 -2.94 -13.18
N ILE A 99 -12.30 -2.41 -13.84
CA ILE A 99 -12.33 -1.01 -14.28
C ILE A 99 -12.35 -0.07 -13.06
N LYS A 100 -13.12 -0.39 -12.01
CA LYS A 100 -13.15 0.39 -10.76
C LYS A 100 -11.73 0.55 -10.17
N ARG A 101 -11.03 -0.57 -9.96
CA ARG A 101 -9.64 -0.57 -9.44
C ARG A 101 -8.69 0.15 -10.40
N LEU A 102 -8.85 -0.02 -11.71
CA LEU A 102 -8.00 0.65 -12.70
C LEU A 102 -8.15 2.18 -12.67
N VAL A 103 -9.38 2.69 -12.53
CA VAL A 103 -9.65 4.12 -12.39
C VAL A 103 -9.16 4.65 -11.04
N GLN A 104 -9.26 3.85 -9.98
CA GLN A 104 -8.71 4.15 -8.64
C GLN A 104 -7.17 4.31 -8.69
N PHE A 105 -6.43 3.33 -9.22
CA PHE A 105 -4.96 3.32 -9.24
C PHE A 105 -4.32 4.12 -10.40
N ARG A 106 -5.12 4.63 -11.35
CA ARG A 106 -4.67 5.46 -12.48
C ARG A 106 -3.47 4.86 -13.24
N LEU A 107 -3.52 3.58 -13.61
CA LEU A 107 -2.39 2.88 -14.27
C LEU A 107 -2.31 3.19 -15.78
N TYR A 108 -2.27 4.48 -16.13
CA TYR A 108 -2.25 5.04 -17.49
C TYR A 108 -1.70 6.47 -17.45
N HIS A 109 -1.08 6.94 -18.54
CA HIS A 109 -0.48 8.28 -18.58
C HIS A 109 -1.49 9.43 -18.67
N ASP A 110 -2.55 9.28 -19.49
CA ASP A 110 -3.58 10.31 -19.71
C ASP A 110 -4.82 10.06 -18.85
N ASP A 111 -5.14 10.97 -17.94
CA ASP A 111 -6.36 10.94 -17.12
C ASP A 111 -7.66 11.02 -17.93
N ASN A 112 -7.60 11.40 -19.20
CA ASN A 112 -8.74 11.38 -20.12
C ASN A 112 -8.92 10.03 -20.83
N LEU A 113 -7.99 9.07 -20.72
CA LEU A 113 -8.11 7.75 -21.35
C LEU A 113 -9.36 6.97 -20.86
N PRO A 114 -9.67 6.87 -19.55
CA PRO A 114 -10.91 6.26 -19.10
C PRO A 114 -12.15 7.03 -19.57
N ARG A 115 -12.07 8.37 -19.57
CA ARG A 115 -13.17 9.25 -19.97
C ARG A 115 -13.51 9.07 -21.45
N SER A 116 -12.51 9.06 -22.34
CA SER A 116 -12.72 8.89 -23.78
C SER A 116 -13.25 7.51 -24.12
N ILE A 117 -12.67 6.44 -23.54
CA ILE A 117 -13.13 5.07 -23.76
C ILE A 117 -14.54 4.85 -23.21
N LEU A 118 -14.84 5.28 -21.97
CA LEU A 118 -16.18 5.07 -21.40
C LEU A 118 -17.26 5.88 -22.12
N ARG A 119 -16.96 7.10 -22.60
CA ARG A 119 -17.89 7.87 -23.44
C ARG A 119 -18.18 7.19 -24.78
N SER A 120 -17.23 6.43 -25.34
CA SER A 120 -17.44 5.69 -26.59
C SER A 120 -18.24 4.38 -26.41
N ARG A 121 -18.54 3.95 -25.17
CA ARG A 121 -19.32 2.73 -24.91
C ARG A 121 -20.81 2.99 -25.01
N ASP A 122 -21.56 1.92 -25.26
CA ASP A 122 -23.01 1.90 -25.22
C ASP A 122 -23.55 2.42 -23.87
N ALA A 123 -24.62 3.22 -23.94
CA ALA A 123 -25.21 3.89 -22.80
C ALA A 123 -25.80 2.92 -21.77
N ASN A 124 -26.33 1.76 -22.20
CA ASN A 124 -26.85 0.75 -21.29
C ASN A 124 -25.71 0.11 -20.48
N THR A 125 -24.56 -0.13 -21.12
CA THR A 125 -23.34 -0.66 -20.47
C THR A 125 -22.82 0.30 -19.39
N VAL A 126 -22.72 1.60 -19.70
CA VAL A 126 -22.31 2.61 -18.71
C VAL A 126 -23.33 2.74 -17.57
N THR A 127 -24.62 2.66 -17.89
CA THR A 127 -25.72 2.72 -16.91
C THR A 127 -25.70 1.51 -15.96
N ALA A 128 -25.50 0.29 -16.49
CA ALA A 128 -25.40 -0.92 -15.68
C ALA A 128 -24.19 -0.89 -14.73
N PHE A 129 -23.05 -0.38 -15.20
CA PHE A 129 -21.87 -0.20 -14.37
C PHE A 129 -22.11 0.88 -13.28
N LEU A 130 -22.64 2.05 -13.63
CA LEU A 130 -22.97 3.07 -12.64
C LEU A 130 -23.95 2.56 -11.56
N ASN A 131 -24.97 1.79 -11.96
CA ASN A 131 -25.90 1.14 -11.01
C ASN A 131 -25.21 0.11 -10.09
N SER A 132 -24.14 -0.56 -10.53
CA SER A 132 -23.38 -1.48 -9.67
C SER A 132 -22.47 -0.79 -8.64
N LEU A 133 -22.21 0.51 -8.80
CA LEU A 133 -21.44 1.33 -7.86
C LEU A 133 -22.32 2.10 -6.86
N LEU A 134 -23.61 2.25 -7.15
CA LEU A 134 -24.55 3.00 -6.35
C LEU A 134 -25.34 2.09 -5.38
N PRO A 135 -25.82 2.63 -4.24
CA PRO A 135 -26.80 1.94 -3.41
C PRO A 135 -28.10 1.64 -4.19
N PRO A 136 -28.80 0.54 -3.89
CA PRO A 136 -29.97 0.10 -4.66
C PRO A 136 -31.16 1.09 -4.68
N ASN A 137 -31.14 2.14 -3.85
CA ASN A 137 -32.19 3.17 -3.79
C ASN A 137 -31.92 4.39 -4.70
N ASP A 138 -30.71 4.58 -5.23
CA ASP A 138 -30.34 5.78 -6.01
C ASP A 138 -30.59 5.65 -7.53
N GLY A 139 -31.19 4.54 -7.99
CA GLY A 139 -31.33 4.22 -9.41
C GLY A 139 -32.14 5.22 -10.24
N THR A 140 -33.03 6.00 -9.62
CA THR A 140 -33.81 7.06 -10.30
C THR A 140 -32.95 8.25 -10.71
N VAL A 141 -31.89 8.56 -9.96
CA VAL A 141 -30.96 9.65 -10.29
C VAL A 141 -30.19 9.35 -11.58
N VAL A 142 -29.91 8.07 -11.85
CA VAL A 142 -29.14 7.64 -13.03
C VAL A 142 -29.91 7.85 -14.33
N THR A 143 -31.23 7.68 -14.32
CA THR A 143 -32.06 7.84 -15.54
C THR A 143 -32.14 9.29 -16.04
N GLU A 144 -31.99 10.28 -15.14
CA GLU A 144 -32.08 11.71 -15.48
C GLU A 144 -30.77 12.28 -16.06
N LEU A 145 -29.62 11.66 -15.74
CA LEU A 145 -28.30 12.08 -16.21
C LEU A 145 -28.11 11.80 -17.71
N THR A 146 -27.40 12.69 -18.42
CA THR A 146 -26.93 12.39 -19.79
C THR A 146 -25.85 11.32 -19.78
N HIS A 147 -25.56 10.71 -20.94
CA HIS A 147 -24.46 9.73 -21.07
C HIS A 147 -23.11 10.30 -20.60
N TYR A 148 -22.84 11.57 -20.88
CA TYR A 148 -21.61 12.24 -20.45
C TYR A 148 -21.56 12.39 -18.92
N ASP A 149 -22.66 12.83 -18.30
CA ASP A 149 -22.73 13.01 -16.85
C ASP A 149 -22.66 11.67 -16.10
N ARG A 150 -23.22 10.58 -16.67
CA ARG A 150 -23.07 9.21 -16.15
C ARG A 150 -21.61 8.78 -16.13
N VAL A 151 -20.83 9.09 -17.17
CA VAL A 151 -19.39 8.78 -17.20
C VAL A 151 -18.62 9.59 -16.16
N GLU A 152 -18.85 10.90 -16.05
CA GLU A 152 -18.16 11.70 -15.01
C GLU A 152 -18.54 11.25 -13.59
N LYS A 153 -19.83 10.94 -13.36
CA LYS A 153 -20.31 10.41 -12.07
C LYS A 153 -19.65 9.07 -11.74
N LEU A 154 -19.58 8.16 -12.70
CA LEU A 154 -18.89 6.86 -12.57
C LEU A 154 -17.41 7.06 -12.21
N LEU A 155 -16.69 7.91 -12.95
CA LEU A 155 -15.28 8.21 -12.65
C LEU A 155 -15.10 8.82 -11.25
N SER A 156 -16.02 9.68 -10.80
CA SER A 156 -16.00 10.26 -9.46
C SER A 156 -16.30 9.26 -8.33
N LEU A 157 -17.00 8.16 -8.62
CA LEU A 157 -17.29 7.09 -7.65
C LEU A 157 -16.18 6.02 -7.59
N CYS A 158 -15.46 5.83 -8.70
CA CYS A 158 -14.28 4.95 -8.73
C CYS A 158 -13.03 5.61 -8.13
N ARG A 159 -12.95 6.93 -8.13
CA ARG A 159 -11.88 7.68 -7.45
C ARG A 159 -12.20 7.78 -5.96
N SER A 160 -11.25 7.40 -5.12
CA SER A 160 -11.26 7.73 -3.70
C SER A 160 -11.38 9.24 -3.53
N LYS A 161 -12.15 9.71 -2.53
CA LYS A 161 -12.12 11.13 -2.18
C LYS A 161 -10.72 11.49 -1.69
N ASP A 162 -10.15 12.55 -2.23
CA ASP A 162 -8.88 13.07 -1.74
C ASP A 162 -9.02 13.49 -0.26
N ASN A 163 -7.99 13.19 0.54
CA ASN A 163 -7.89 13.76 1.88
C ASN A 163 -7.68 15.27 1.72
N GLU A 164 -8.36 16.09 2.52
CA GLU A 164 -8.21 17.56 2.43
C GLU A 164 -6.75 17.95 2.70
N ALA A 165 -6.06 18.38 1.64
CA ALA A 165 -4.67 18.82 1.70
C ALA A 165 -4.58 20.12 2.51
N ARG A 166 -4.19 19.99 3.78
CA ARG A 166 -4.01 21.16 4.65
C ARG A 166 -2.64 21.83 4.38
N PRO A 167 -2.55 23.16 4.43
CA PRO A 167 -1.27 23.85 4.49
C PRO A 167 -0.46 23.44 5.74
N TRP A 168 0.86 23.54 5.65
CA TRP A 168 1.77 23.40 6.78
C TRP A 168 1.38 24.34 7.92
N SER A 169 1.17 23.78 9.14
CA SER A 169 0.60 24.54 10.27
C SER A 169 1.56 24.83 11.42
N TRP A 170 2.77 24.26 11.39
CA TRP A 170 3.80 24.50 12.41
C TRP A 170 4.72 25.68 12.04
N PHE A 171 5.04 26.54 13.00
CA PHE A 171 5.94 27.68 12.79
C PHE A 171 6.98 27.81 13.91
N PRO A 172 8.21 28.28 13.60
CA PRO A 172 9.21 28.61 14.62
C PRO A 172 8.69 29.62 15.64
N THR A 173 8.90 29.36 16.94
CA THR A 173 8.50 30.27 18.02
C THR A 173 9.57 31.32 18.32
N SER A 174 9.18 32.59 18.46
CA SER A 174 10.10 33.68 18.79
C SER A 174 10.65 33.63 20.23
N THR A 175 10.05 32.86 21.15
CA THR A 175 10.47 32.75 22.56
C THR A 175 11.61 31.72 22.73
N PRO A 176 12.86 32.13 23.04
CA PRO A 176 14.01 31.21 22.92
C PRO A 176 14.05 30.05 23.94
N ASN A 177 13.52 30.29 25.14
CA ASN A 177 13.87 29.54 26.36
C ASN A 177 12.84 28.51 26.85
N GLU A 178 11.62 28.46 26.29
CA GLU A 178 10.52 27.67 26.88
C GLU A 178 10.38 26.26 26.29
N ILE A 179 10.78 26.04 25.04
CA ILE A 179 10.63 24.77 24.32
C ILE A 179 12.00 24.13 24.09
N GLY A 180 12.21 22.90 24.56
CA GLY A 180 13.45 22.14 24.36
C GLY A 180 13.63 21.68 22.90
N CYS A 181 14.88 21.46 22.47
CA CYS A 181 15.19 21.07 21.08
C CYS A 181 14.50 19.77 20.65
N GLU A 182 14.37 18.81 21.56
CA GLU A 182 13.64 17.56 21.32
C GLU A 182 12.14 17.80 21.05
N ALA A 183 11.51 18.73 21.77
CA ALA A 183 10.10 19.07 21.55
C ALA A 183 9.90 19.77 20.20
N VAL A 184 10.78 20.70 19.83
CA VAL A 184 10.78 21.31 18.48
C VAL A 184 10.94 20.25 17.38
N ALA A 185 11.86 19.30 17.56
CA ALA A 185 12.04 18.20 16.61
C ALA A 185 10.80 17.31 16.50
N ARG A 186 10.13 17.04 17.63
CA ARG A 186 8.88 16.27 17.67
C ARG A 186 7.73 16.99 16.96
N ASP A 187 7.54 18.28 17.21
CA ASP A 187 6.47 19.05 16.58
C ASP A 187 6.65 19.12 15.04
N ILE A 188 7.88 19.31 14.55
CA ILE A 188 8.22 19.28 13.12
C ILE A 188 8.00 17.88 12.53
N ASN A 189 8.40 16.83 13.27
CA ASN A 189 8.18 15.43 12.87
C ASN A 189 6.69 15.13 12.71
N ASP A 190 5.87 15.55 13.68
CA ASP A 190 4.44 15.25 13.73
C ASP A 190 3.66 16.01 12.65
N GLU A 191 4.03 17.27 12.36
CA GLU A 191 3.51 18.02 11.21
C GLU A 191 3.89 17.34 9.89
N SER A 192 5.18 17.03 9.68
CA SER A 192 5.68 16.34 8.49
C SER A 192 5.00 14.97 8.28
N TYR A 193 4.78 14.22 9.36
CA TYR A 193 4.08 12.95 9.33
C TYR A 193 2.60 13.12 8.97
N LEU A 194 1.92 14.16 9.47
CA LEU A 194 0.54 14.43 9.04
C LEU A 194 0.46 14.83 7.56
N GLN A 195 1.42 15.59 7.05
CA GLN A 195 1.51 15.88 5.62
C GLN A 195 1.69 14.59 4.80
N PHE A 196 2.49 13.62 5.27
CA PHE A 196 2.59 12.30 4.63
C PHE A 196 1.25 11.55 4.61
N LYS A 197 0.46 11.63 5.69
CA LYS A 197 -0.87 10.99 5.78
C LYS A 197 -1.91 11.59 4.83
N THR A 198 -1.73 12.80 4.32
CA THR A 198 -2.63 13.34 3.27
C THR A 198 -2.46 12.59 1.95
N VAL A 199 -1.28 12.02 1.69
CA VAL A 199 -1.00 11.28 0.45
C VAL A 199 -1.46 9.83 0.58
N ARG A 200 -2.37 9.44 -0.32
CA ARG A 200 -2.92 8.08 -0.38
C ARG A 200 -1.99 7.11 -1.12
N PHE A 201 -2.17 5.81 -0.88
CA PHE A 201 -1.38 4.77 -1.55
C PHE A 201 -1.50 4.81 -3.08
N GLU A 202 -2.69 5.11 -3.63
CA GLU A 202 -2.89 5.14 -5.09
C GLU A 202 -2.06 6.23 -5.77
N ALA A 203 -1.91 7.38 -5.10
CA ALA A 203 -1.05 8.46 -5.54
C ALA A 203 0.43 8.04 -5.52
N TRP A 204 0.87 7.35 -4.46
CA TRP A 204 2.21 6.79 -4.40
C TRP A 204 2.47 5.74 -5.50
N VAL A 205 1.48 4.91 -5.84
CA VAL A 205 1.58 3.96 -6.96
C VAL A 205 1.74 4.68 -8.29
N HIS A 206 0.87 5.63 -8.61
CA HIS A 206 0.93 6.42 -9.85
C HIS A 206 2.27 7.17 -9.96
N TYR A 207 2.70 7.84 -8.90
CA TYR A 207 3.98 8.56 -8.87
C TYR A 207 5.19 7.63 -9.04
N SER A 208 5.18 6.45 -8.42
CA SER A 208 6.26 5.46 -8.53
C SER A 208 6.49 4.96 -9.95
N LEU A 209 5.44 4.93 -10.79
CA LEU A 209 5.51 4.55 -12.20
C LEU A 209 6.01 5.68 -13.13
N GLY A 210 6.36 6.84 -12.56
CA GLY A 210 6.90 7.98 -13.29
C GLY A 210 5.85 8.95 -13.82
N TYR A 211 4.64 8.98 -13.26
CA TYR A 211 3.57 9.90 -13.65
C TYR A 211 3.45 11.12 -12.69
N PRO A 212 3.23 12.35 -13.20
CA PRO A 212 2.96 13.52 -12.37
C PRO A 212 1.76 13.29 -11.45
N THR A 213 1.90 13.66 -10.18
CA THR A 213 0.95 13.34 -9.11
C THR A 213 0.83 14.52 -8.14
N PRO A 214 -0.18 15.40 -8.31
CA PRO A 214 -0.29 16.65 -7.56
C PRO A 214 -0.28 16.51 -6.04
N SER A 215 -0.81 15.42 -5.47
CA SER A 215 -0.80 15.18 -4.02
C SER A 215 0.59 14.84 -3.47
N VAL A 216 1.42 14.13 -4.25
CA VAL A 216 2.81 13.85 -3.88
C VAL A 216 3.66 15.12 -4.03
N GLU A 217 3.48 15.83 -5.14
CA GLU A 217 4.13 17.13 -5.39
C GLU A 217 3.79 18.14 -4.28
N TRP A 218 2.52 18.22 -3.85
CA TRP A 218 2.09 19.06 -2.72
C TRP A 218 2.81 18.71 -1.42
N PHE A 219 2.84 17.42 -1.05
CA PHE A 219 3.55 16.94 0.14
C PHE A 219 5.04 17.32 0.13
N LEU A 220 5.68 17.21 -1.04
CA LEU A 220 7.07 17.62 -1.22
C LEU A 220 7.23 19.14 -1.09
N MET A 221 6.34 19.93 -1.69
CA MET A 221 6.34 21.40 -1.56
C MET A 221 6.18 21.88 -0.11
N GLN A 222 5.45 21.16 0.75
CA GLN A 222 5.34 21.52 2.17
C GLN A 222 6.71 21.52 2.88
N HIS A 223 7.63 20.63 2.48
CA HIS A 223 8.97 20.56 3.05
C HIS A 223 9.88 21.68 2.52
N SER A 224 9.68 22.13 1.29
CA SER A 224 10.29 23.36 0.79
C SER A 224 9.77 24.59 1.56
N GLN A 225 8.46 24.68 1.83
CA GLN A 225 7.87 25.76 2.63
C GLN A 225 8.43 25.83 4.06
N LEU A 226 8.57 24.67 4.73
CA LEU A 226 9.28 24.58 6.02
C LEU A 226 10.69 25.19 5.94
N SER A 227 11.45 24.89 4.87
CA SER A 227 12.80 25.44 4.70
C SER A 227 12.79 26.97 4.55
N SER A 228 11.83 27.55 3.84
CA SER A 228 11.67 29.01 3.75
C SER A 228 11.30 29.64 5.10
N TYR A 229 10.34 29.08 5.84
CA TYR A 229 9.98 29.59 7.18
C TYR A 229 11.18 29.59 8.14
N LEU A 230 12.05 28.58 8.06
CA LEU A 230 13.28 28.52 8.84
C LEU A 230 14.33 29.52 8.34
N VAL A 231 14.44 29.77 7.03
CA VAL A 231 15.32 30.82 6.47
C VAL A 231 14.95 32.21 6.99
N ASP A 232 13.65 32.51 7.01
CA ASP A 232 13.11 33.80 7.46
C ASP A 232 13.28 33.94 8.98
N HIS A 233 12.96 32.89 9.76
CA HIS A 233 13.20 32.87 11.21
C HIS A 233 14.68 33.05 11.57
N PHE A 234 15.61 32.44 10.83
CA PHE A 234 17.05 32.59 11.08
C PHE A 234 17.61 33.94 10.62
N ASN A 235 16.92 34.66 9.72
CA ASN A 235 17.24 36.05 9.39
C ASN A 235 16.80 37.00 10.51
N GLU A 236 15.61 36.80 11.08
CA GLU A 236 15.06 37.64 12.14
C GLU A 236 15.70 37.35 13.52
N PHE A 237 16.00 36.08 13.81
CA PHE A 237 16.56 35.62 15.09
C PHE A 237 17.83 34.77 14.92
N PRO A 238 18.98 35.36 14.51
CA PRO A 238 20.22 34.61 14.26
C PRO A 238 20.71 33.77 15.44
N ASP A 239 20.57 34.27 16.67
CA ASP A 239 20.98 33.58 17.90
C ASP A 239 20.25 32.24 18.10
N GLN A 240 19.01 32.13 17.60
CA GLN A 240 18.23 30.88 17.69
C GLN A 240 18.67 29.85 16.66
N ALA A 241 19.34 30.24 15.58
CA ALA A 241 19.64 29.33 14.48
C ALA A 241 20.60 28.19 14.88
N TYR A 242 21.49 28.44 15.86
CA TYR A 242 22.34 27.40 16.46
C TYR A 242 21.55 26.33 17.25
N LYS A 243 20.39 26.67 17.82
CA LYS A 243 19.49 25.71 18.50
C LYS A 243 19.04 24.60 17.55
N TYR A 244 18.85 24.94 16.28
CA TYR A 244 18.40 24.00 15.26
C TYR A 244 19.46 22.98 14.83
N VAL A 245 20.73 23.17 15.19
CA VAL A 245 21.76 22.12 15.06
C VAL A 245 21.46 20.92 15.97
N GLU A 246 20.84 21.14 17.13
CA GLU A 246 20.41 20.03 18.00
C GLU A 246 19.07 19.43 17.54
N VAL A 247 18.14 20.27 17.07
CA VAL A 247 16.88 19.83 16.43
C VAL A 247 17.16 18.91 15.24
N GLU A 248 18.13 19.25 14.39
CA GLU A 248 18.56 18.44 13.25
C GLU A 248 19.02 17.04 13.66
N LYS A 249 19.81 16.92 14.74
CA LYS A 249 20.25 15.61 15.26
C LYS A 249 19.09 14.74 15.72
N HIS A 250 18.11 15.30 16.42
CA HIS A 250 16.91 14.57 16.83
C HIS A 250 16.09 14.11 15.61
N LEU A 251 15.99 14.92 14.56
CA LEU A 251 15.24 14.58 13.34
C LEU A 251 15.88 13.45 12.52
N ARG A 252 17.21 13.24 12.59
CA ARG A 252 17.95 12.21 11.82
C ARG A 252 17.37 10.80 11.95
N SER A 253 16.87 10.44 13.13
CA SER A 253 16.29 9.13 13.42
C SER A 253 14.76 9.08 13.32
N CYS A 254 14.11 10.22 13.02
CA CYS A 254 12.65 10.34 13.13
C CYS A 254 11.96 10.50 11.78
N ASN A 255 12.33 11.49 10.96
CA ASN A 255 11.67 11.73 9.67
C ASN A 255 12.65 12.30 8.64
N PRO A 256 12.87 11.60 7.51
CA PRO A 256 13.91 11.97 6.54
C PRO A 256 13.57 13.23 5.75
N PHE A 257 12.29 13.57 5.56
CA PHE A 257 11.87 14.76 4.82
C PHE A 257 12.03 16.03 5.67
N ALA A 258 11.55 15.98 6.92
CA ALA A 258 11.77 17.03 7.91
C ALA A 258 13.26 17.26 8.18
N HIS A 259 14.02 16.19 8.35
CA HIS A 259 15.47 16.22 8.53
C HIS A 259 16.19 16.97 7.40
N GLN A 260 15.92 16.62 6.13
CA GLN A 260 16.56 17.29 5.00
C GLN A 260 16.17 18.76 4.86
N ALA A 261 14.91 19.13 5.13
CA ALA A 261 14.48 20.53 5.09
C ALA A 261 15.24 21.41 6.11
N VAL A 262 15.41 20.92 7.34
CA VAL A 262 16.19 21.61 8.38
C VAL A 262 17.68 21.64 8.02
N LEU A 263 18.25 20.50 7.60
CA LEU A 263 19.66 20.38 7.23
C LEU A 263 20.05 21.31 6.09
N CYS A 264 19.26 21.38 5.01
CA CYS A 264 19.52 22.27 3.88
C CYS A 264 19.47 23.74 4.29
N THR A 265 18.56 24.10 5.21
CA THR A 265 18.46 25.46 5.73
C THR A 265 19.68 25.85 6.56
N LEU A 266 20.15 24.98 7.45
CA LEU A 266 21.37 25.20 8.26
C LEU A 266 22.62 25.32 7.37
N LYS A 267 22.71 24.54 6.29
CA LYS A 267 23.79 24.64 5.30
C LYS A 267 23.74 25.95 4.51
N ALA A 268 22.57 26.38 4.05
CA ALA A 268 22.43 27.65 3.32
C ALA A 268 22.78 28.87 4.17
N LYS A 269 22.54 28.82 5.48
CA LYS A 269 22.99 29.85 6.44
C LYS A 269 24.46 29.70 6.88
N ARG A 270 25.19 28.68 6.43
CA ARG A 270 26.57 28.34 6.85
C ARG A 270 26.72 28.13 8.36
N ILE A 271 25.66 27.64 9.01
CA ILE A 271 25.67 27.28 10.45
C ILE A 271 26.26 25.87 10.61
N LEU A 272 26.06 25.01 9.61
CA LEU A 272 26.49 23.62 9.62
C LEU A 272 27.30 23.29 8.36
N GLU A 273 28.61 23.14 8.51
CA GLU A 273 29.53 22.73 7.44
C GLU A 273 29.77 21.21 7.50
N PHE A 274 28.89 20.43 6.87
CA PHE A 274 29.07 18.99 6.63
C PHE A 274 29.28 18.73 5.13
N ASP A 275 30.17 17.80 4.81
CA ASP A 275 30.57 17.44 3.42
C ASP A 275 29.47 16.70 2.63
N ASP A 276 28.55 16.02 3.33
CA ASP A 276 27.48 15.25 2.69
C ASP A 276 26.51 16.15 1.90
N SER A 277 26.41 15.94 0.58
CA SER A 277 25.46 16.68 -0.25
C SER A 277 24.00 16.43 0.17
N PRO A 278 23.11 17.45 0.06
CA PRO A 278 21.68 17.28 0.27
C PRO A 278 21.11 16.06 -0.46
N VAL A 279 20.28 15.30 0.23
CA VAL A 279 19.67 14.09 -0.32
C VAL A 279 18.49 14.49 -1.19
N SER A 280 18.51 14.09 -2.47
CA SER A 280 17.40 14.36 -3.40
C SER A 280 16.10 13.70 -2.93
N ALA A 281 14.97 14.35 -3.18
CA ALA A 281 13.65 13.86 -2.77
C ALA A 281 13.37 12.43 -3.26
N HIS A 282 13.80 12.11 -4.49
CA HIS A 282 13.77 10.73 -5.01
C HIS A 282 14.42 9.71 -4.08
N ARG A 283 15.59 10.02 -3.53
CA ARG A 283 16.33 9.11 -2.63
C ARG A 283 15.60 8.95 -1.30
N LEU A 284 14.95 10.01 -0.80
CA LEU A 284 14.10 9.95 0.41
C LEU A 284 12.86 9.07 0.21
N MET A 285 12.31 9.03 -1.01
CA MET A 285 11.11 8.22 -1.33
C MET A 285 11.41 6.76 -1.70
N ARG A 286 12.69 6.36 -1.84
CA ARG A 286 13.09 5.01 -2.33
C ARG A 286 12.52 3.86 -1.51
N PHE A 287 12.30 4.04 -0.21
CA PHE A 287 11.74 2.99 0.66
C PHE A 287 10.36 2.53 0.18
N LEU A 288 9.59 3.42 -0.46
CA LEU A 288 8.25 3.14 -0.98
C LEU A 288 8.24 2.96 -2.49
N THR A 289 8.97 3.80 -3.25
CA THR A 289 8.88 3.79 -4.72
C THR A 289 9.50 2.54 -5.35
N ILE A 290 10.63 2.05 -4.84
CA ILE A 290 11.30 0.88 -5.42
C ILE A 290 10.48 -0.41 -5.25
N PRO A 291 9.96 -0.75 -4.06
CA PRO A 291 9.11 -1.95 -3.92
C PRO A 291 7.85 -1.91 -4.78
N ILE A 292 7.25 -0.73 -4.97
CA ILE A 292 6.12 -0.56 -5.89
C ILE A 292 6.57 -0.77 -7.34
N GLN A 293 7.66 -0.14 -7.77
CA GLN A 293 8.22 -0.31 -9.12
C GLN A 293 8.53 -1.77 -9.44
N ASN A 294 9.10 -2.52 -8.49
CA ASN A 294 9.43 -3.94 -8.66
C ASN A 294 8.22 -4.78 -9.09
N LEU A 295 7.02 -4.50 -8.56
CA LEU A 295 5.78 -5.20 -8.95
C LEU A 295 5.49 -5.14 -10.46
N PHE A 296 5.93 -4.07 -11.14
CA PHE A 296 5.66 -3.83 -12.56
C PHE A 296 6.82 -4.23 -13.48
N THR A 297 7.96 -4.67 -12.94
CA THR A 297 9.14 -5.06 -13.72
C THR A 297 8.93 -6.29 -14.60
N THR A 298 8.01 -7.19 -14.22
CA THR A 298 7.75 -8.44 -14.96
C THR A 298 6.26 -8.72 -15.09
N GLN A 299 5.82 -9.02 -16.31
CA GLN A 299 4.43 -9.36 -16.63
C GLN A 299 4.13 -10.82 -16.25
N GLN A 300 4.15 -11.16 -14.96
CA GLN A 300 3.96 -12.54 -14.51
C GLN A 300 2.48 -12.94 -14.36
N ASN A 301 1.61 -11.99 -14.00
CA ASN A 301 0.28 -12.31 -13.48
C ASN A 301 -0.89 -11.50 -14.10
N GLY A 302 -0.60 -10.60 -15.04
CA GLY A 302 -1.59 -9.73 -15.69
C GLY A 302 -2.14 -8.63 -14.78
N LEU A 303 -2.69 -7.58 -15.40
CA LEU A 303 -3.08 -6.35 -14.71
C LEU A 303 -4.25 -6.55 -13.74
N ILE A 304 -5.15 -7.50 -14.01
CA ILE A 304 -6.28 -7.80 -13.11
C ILE A 304 -5.80 -8.37 -11.76
N ARG A 305 -4.79 -9.24 -11.74
CA ARG A 305 -4.18 -9.71 -10.48
C ARG A 305 -3.37 -8.60 -9.81
N MET A 306 -2.63 -7.81 -10.59
CA MET A 306 -1.88 -6.68 -10.05
C MET A 306 -2.79 -5.67 -9.35
N LEU A 307 -3.89 -5.25 -10.01
CA LEU A 307 -4.92 -4.41 -9.41
C LEU A 307 -5.52 -5.02 -8.14
N LYS A 308 -5.66 -6.36 -8.07
CA LYS A 308 -6.12 -7.01 -6.83
C LYS A 308 -5.10 -6.90 -5.70
N LYS A 309 -3.82 -7.14 -6.00
CA LYS A 309 -2.67 -7.02 -5.10
C LYS A 309 -2.55 -5.62 -4.53
N LEU A 310 -2.69 -4.59 -5.37
CA LEU A 310 -2.61 -3.18 -4.97
C LEU A 310 -3.68 -2.78 -3.93
N VAL A 311 -4.90 -3.32 -3.97
CA VAL A 311 -5.92 -3.04 -2.93
C VAL A 311 -5.52 -3.65 -1.57
N VAL A 312 -4.87 -4.82 -1.55
CA VAL A 312 -4.36 -5.40 -0.29
C VAL A 312 -3.17 -4.60 0.23
N LEU A 313 -2.29 -4.14 -0.67
CA LEU A 313 -1.18 -3.26 -0.32
C LEU A 313 -1.65 -1.86 0.14
N GLU A 314 -2.82 -1.38 -0.30
CA GLU A 314 -3.45 -0.17 0.26
C GLU A 314 -3.78 -0.35 1.75
N VAL A 315 -4.35 -1.49 2.14
CA VAL A 315 -4.63 -1.81 3.55
C VAL A 315 -3.32 -1.85 4.35
N ARG A 316 -2.30 -2.55 3.84
CA ARG A 316 -0.96 -2.62 4.45
C ARG A 316 -0.33 -1.24 4.62
N PHE A 317 -0.38 -0.40 3.58
CA PHE A 317 0.14 0.96 3.61
C PHE A 317 -0.59 1.81 4.66
N ASN A 318 -1.92 1.71 4.73
CA ASN A 318 -2.72 2.44 5.71
C ASN A 318 -2.40 1.98 7.16
N HIS A 319 -2.23 0.67 7.39
CA HIS A 319 -1.81 0.15 8.70
C HIS A 319 -0.43 0.68 9.12
N ILE A 320 0.57 0.59 8.24
CA ILE A 320 1.95 1.00 8.55
C ILE A 320 2.07 2.52 8.70
N TYR A 321 1.57 3.30 7.73
CA TYR A 321 1.89 4.72 7.59
C TYR A 321 0.76 5.68 7.97
N HIS A 322 -0.50 5.24 8.03
CA HIS A 322 -1.62 6.12 8.43
C HIS A 322 -2.08 5.84 9.87
N GLN A 323 -2.03 4.58 10.31
CA GLN A 323 -2.48 4.15 11.63
C GLN A 323 -1.31 3.88 12.62
N GLY A 324 -0.11 3.60 12.10
CA GLY A 324 1.09 3.39 12.92
C GLY A 324 1.47 4.60 13.77
N SER A 325 1.99 4.33 14.97
CA SER A 325 2.51 5.32 15.91
C SER A 325 4.01 5.61 15.76
N ASP A 326 4.74 4.72 15.08
CA ASP A 326 6.19 4.79 14.88
C ASP A 326 6.52 4.25 13.49
N VAL A 327 6.94 5.13 12.57
CA VAL A 327 7.20 4.78 11.16
C VAL A 327 8.69 4.58 10.95
N LYS A 328 9.06 3.37 10.52
CA LYS A 328 10.43 3.00 10.18
C LYS A 328 10.75 3.40 8.74
N TRP A 329 11.11 4.67 8.54
CA TRP A 329 11.44 5.23 7.21
C TRP A 329 12.71 4.64 6.57
N ASP A 330 13.54 3.98 7.35
CA ASP A 330 14.72 3.23 6.93
C ASP A 330 14.38 1.84 6.34
N SER A 331 13.17 1.35 6.60
CA SER A 331 12.66 0.05 6.18
C SER A 331 11.87 0.17 4.88
N TYR A 332 12.17 -0.68 3.89
CA TYR A 332 11.44 -0.73 2.63
C TYR A 332 10.01 -1.22 2.85
N PHE A 333 9.05 -0.68 2.09
CA PHE A 333 7.67 -1.14 2.07
C PHE A 333 7.59 -2.57 1.52
N GLU A 334 6.96 -3.47 2.25
CA GLU A 334 6.79 -4.88 1.85
C GLU A 334 5.69 -5.06 0.80
N ALA A 335 5.97 -4.64 -0.44
CA ALA A 335 5.09 -4.77 -1.59
C ALA A 335 5.09 -6.19 -2.21
N GLU A 336 6.25 -6.84 -2.22
CA GLU A 336 6.43 -8.21 -2.71
C GLU A 336 6.01 -9.20 -1.61
N SER A 337 4.93 -9.95 -1.83
CA SER A 337 4.42 -10.96 -0.89
C SER A 337 4.06 -12.25 -1.64
N PRO A 338 4.88 -13.31 -1.53
CA PRO A 338 4.60 -14.60 -2.17
C PRO A 338 3.29 -15.25 -1.71
N LEU A 339 2.92 -15.09 -0.43
CA LEU A 339 1.64 -15.57 0.10
C LEU A 339 0.45 -14.89 -0.58
N LEU A 340 0.57 -13.59 -0.90
CA LEU A 340 -0.49 -12.84 -1.56
C LEU A 340 -0.65 -13.26 -3.03
N ASP A 341 0.45 -13.61 -3.69
CA ASP A 341 0.43 -14.20 -5.04
C ASP A 341 -0.20 -15.61 -4.99
N GLU A 342 0.19 -16.47 -4.04
CA GLU A 342 -0.41 -17.78 -3.81
C GLU A 342 -1.92 -17.71 -3.55
N PHE A 343 -2.38 -16.74 -2.75
CA PHE A 343 -3.80 -16.51 -2.46
C PHE A 343 -4.61 -16.14 -3.71
N PHE A 344 -4.06 -15.33 -4.63
CA PHE A 344 -4.72 -14.96 -5.89
C PHE A 344 -4.49 -15.95 -7.05
N GLU A 345 -3.57 -16.89 -6.88
CA GLU A 345 -3.34 -18.03 -7.78
C GLU A 345 -4.20 -19.24 -7.44
N ALA A 346 -4.52 -19.46 -6.16
CA ALA A 346 -5.27 -20.61 -5.69
C ALA A 346 -6.74 -20.62 -6.18
N SER A 347 -7.00 -21.45 -7.19
CA SER A 347 -8.31 -21.65 -7.84
C SER A 347 -9.45 -22.09 -6.92
N SER A 348 -9.15 -22.60 -5.72
CA SER A 348 -10.16 -22.97 -4.72
C SER A 348 -9.54 -22.98 -3.32
N PRO A 349 -10.34 -22.87 -2.24
CA PRO A 349 -9.86 -22.99 -0.86
C PRO A 349 -9.10 -24.31 -0.61
N ARG A 350 -9.54 -25.39 -1.26
CA ARG A 350 -8.90 -26.72 -1.20
C ARG A 350 -7.54 -26.75 -1.90
N THR A 351 -7.35 -25.94 -2.94
CA THR A 351 -6.07 -25.76 -3.63
C THR A 351 -5.11 -25.01 -2.71
N LEU A 352 -5.55 -23.92 -2.09
CA LEU A 352 -4.74 -23.16 -1.13
C LEU A 352 -4.34 -24.03 0.06
N ALA A 353 -5.30 -24.71 0.70
CA ALA A 353 -5.05 -25.60 1.83
C ALA A 353 -4.06 -26.74 1.50
N ARG A 354 -4.01 -27.21 0.24
CA ARG A 354 -3.01 -28.19 -0.22
C ARG A 354 -1.62 -27.56 -0.29
N SER A 355 -1.53 -26.39 -0.91
CA SER A 355 -0.27 -25.68 -1.15
C SER A 355 0.38 -25.25 0.16
N LEU A 356 -0.40 -24.61 1.05
CA LEU A 356 0.03 -24.27 2.41
C LEU A 356 0.50 -25.51 3.19
N THR A 357 -0.27 -26.60 3.23
CA THR A 357 0.19 -27.83 3.91
C THR A 357 1.49 -28.39 3.34
N HIS A 358 1.71 -28.32 2.02
CA HIS A 358 2.95 -28.80 1.42
C HIS A 358 4.16 -27.87 1.72
N SER A 359 3.94 -26.55 1.74
CA SER A 359 4.99 -25.60 2.13
C SER A 359 5.32 -25.71 3.62
N ASP A 360 4.30 -25.79 4.48
CA ASP A 360 4.47 -25.91 5.92
C ASP A 360 5.20 -27.22 6.29
N ASP A 361 4.81 -28.37 5.73
CA ASP A 361 5.45 -29.66 6.00
C ASP A 361 6.96 -29.64 5.69
N ARG A 362 7.33 -29.03 4.56
CA ARG A 362 8.73 -28.76 4.19
C ARG A 362 9.40 -27.78 5.16
N ASP A 363 8.74 -26.70 5.55
CA ASP A 363 9.32 -25.67 6.41
C ASP A 363 9.50 -26.13 7.88
N PHE A 364 8.68 -27.10 8.31
CA PHE A 364 8.79 -27.85 9.57
C PHE A 364 9.86 -28.95 9.54
N THR A 365 10.39 -29.32 8.36
CA THR A 365 11.44 -30.34 8.24
C THR A 365 12.69 -29.91 9.02
N GLY A 366 13.11 -30.76 9.97
CA GLY A 366 14.25 -30.49 10.85
C GLY A 366 13.91 -29.71 12.13
N LEU A 367 12.65 -29.30 12.33
CA LEU A 367 12.21 -28.77 13.63
C LEU A 367 12.31 -29.90 14.68
N CYS A 368 13.00 -29.62 15.79
CA CYS A 368 13.17 -30.57 16.88
C CYS A 368 12.91 -29.91 18.24
N LEU A 369 12.94 -30.70 19.32
CA LEU A 369 12.79 -30.18 20.68
C LEU A 369 13.82 -29.07 20.98
N GLN A 370 15.07 -29.25 20.55
CA GLN A 370 16.12 -28.24 20.76
C GLN A 370 15.80 -26.90 20.08
N SER A 371 15.14 -26.92 18.92
CA SER A 371 14.77 -25.72 18.17
C SER A 371 13.82 -24.80 18.96
N ILE A 372 12.90 -25.39 19.74
CA ILE A 372 12.02 -24.66 20.65
C ILE A 372 12.79 -24.19 21.89
N VAL A 373 13.66 -25.06 22.45
CA VAL A 373 14.49 -24.77 23.64
C VAL A 373 15.41 -23.57 23.42
N THR A 374 16.07 -23.47 22.27
CA THR A 374 17.04 -22.40 21.96
C THR A 374 16.46 -21.26 21.12
N GLU A 375 15.17 -21.33 20.78
CA GLU A 375 14.50 -20.47 19.80
C GLU A 375 15.39 -20.26 18.56
N ASP A 376 15.70 -21.36 17.86
CA ASP A 376 16.63 -21.34 16.73
C ASP A 376 16.07 -20.63 15.48
N SER A 377 16.85 -20.61 14.40
CA SER A 377 16.43 -19.98 13.13
C SER A 377 15.24 -20.67 12.46
N ILE A 378 14.99 -21.96 12.72
CA ILE A 378 13.81 -22.69 12.22
C ILE A 378 12.58 -22.25 13.01
N PHE A 379 12.67 -22.26 14.34
CA PHE A 379 11.57 -21.84 15.21
C PHE A 379 11.16 -20.38 14.94
N ARG A 380 12.13 -19.45 14.87
CA ARG A 380 11.85 -18.04 14.54
C ARG A 380 11.25 -17.85 13.16
N ARG A 381 11.71 -18.60 12.15
CA ARG A 381 11.14 -18.58 10.79
C ARG A 381 9.69 -19.04 10.79
N LEU A 382 9.36 -20.13 11.49
CA LEU A 382 7.99 -20.61 11.61
C LEU A 382 7.10 -19.62 12.39
N THR A 383 7.60 -18.97 13.45
CA THR A 383 6.83 -17.91 14.12
C THR A 383 6.54 -16.74 13.18
N ALA A 384 7.56 -16.25 12.46
CA ALA A 384 7.41 -15.15 11.50
C ALA A 384 6.49 -15.50 10.31
N ASN A 385 6.58 -16.72 9.78
CA ASN A 385 5.71 -17.20 8.71
C ASN A 385 4.24 -17.27 9.17
N TRP A 386 3.99 -17.71 10.41
CA TRP A 386 2.64 -17.74 11.01
C TRP A 386 2.05 -16.34 11.19
N ASP A 387 2.83 -15.40 11.72
CA ASP A 387 2.42 -14.00 11.89
C ASP A 387 2.17 -13.30 10.54
N ASN A 388 2.99 -13.59 9.53
CA ASN A 388 2.81 -13.09 8.16
C ASN A 388 1.52 -13.66 7.53
N LEU A 389 1.27 -14.97 7.64
CA LEU A 389 0.05 -15.59 7.12
C LEU A 389 -1.22 -15.04 7.81
N CYS A 390 -1.16 -14.81 9.12
CA CYS A 390 -2.22 -14.13 9.88
C CYS A 390 -2.48 -12.71 9.36
N THR A 391 -1.41 -11.94 9.15
CA THR A 391 -1.48 -10.54 8.68
C THR A 391 -1.97 -10.43 7.24
N VAL A 392 -1.45 -11.23 6.31
CA VAL A 392 -1.91 -11.24 4.90
C VAL A 392 -3.37 -11.69 4.80
N THR A 393 -3.82 -12.62 5.64
CA THR A 393 -5.24 -13.02 5.71
C THR A 393 -6.13 -11.86 6.17
N GLU A 394 -5.71 -11.13 7.21
CA GLU A 394 -6.40 -9.95 7.72
C GLU A 394 -6.50 -8.86 6.63
N GLU A 395 -5.37 -8.48 6.03
CA GLU A 395 -5.29 -7.48 4.95
C GLU A 395 -6.19 -7.87 3.76
N CYS A 396 -6.18 -9.15 3.35
CA CYS A 396 -7.03 -9.66 2.27
C CYS A 396 -8.52 -9.56 2.61
N CYS A 397 -8.93 -9.82 3.86
CA CYS A 397 -10.33 -9.75 4.27
C CYS A 397 -10.84 -8.32 4.43
N LEU A 398 -9.97 -7.38 4.83
CA LEU A 398 -10.28 -5.95 4.86
C LEU A 398 -10.41 -5.37 3.44
N ALA A 399 -9.54 -5.78 2.51
CA ALA A 399 -9.60 -5.41 1.10
C ALA A 399 -10.78 -6.08 0.35
N TYR A 400 -11.13 -7.32 0.73
CA TYR A 400 -12.16 -8.15 0.10
C TYR A 400 -12.99 -8.90 1.16
N PRO A 401 -14.07 -8.30 1.68
CA PRO A 401 -14.93 -8.94 2.66
C PRO A 401 -15.53 -10.28 2.19
N ASP A 402 -15.66 -10.50 0.87
CA ASP A 402 -16.13 -11.75 0.26
C ASP A 402 -15.13 -12.91 0.41
N LEU A 403 -13.84 -12.64 0.64
CA LEU A 403 -12.85 -13.69 0.88
C LEU A 403 -12.99 -14.35 2.26
N ILE A 404 -13.78 -13.78 3.18
CA ILE A 404 -13.99 -14.33 4.53
C ILE A 404 -14.51 -15.79 4.45
N ASP A 405 -15.48 -16.07 3.56
CA ASP A 405 -16.05 -17.42 3.43
C ASP A 405 -15.17 -18.37 2.60
N TYR A 406 -14.36 -17.83 1.69
CA TYR A 406 -13.27 -18.57 1.03
C TYR A 406 -12.25 -19.06 2.07
N PHE A 407 -11.79 -18.18 2.97
CA PHE A 407 -10.81 -18.55 4.00
C PHE A 407 -11.40 -19.49 5.07
N LYS A 408 -12.64 -19.31 5.52
CA LYS A 408 -13.32 -20.30 6.39
C LYS A 408 -13.32 -21.70 5.75
N SER A 409 -13.58 -21.78 4.46
CA SER A 409 -13.53 -23.04 3.71
C SER A 409 -12.10 -23.62 3.65
N CYS A 410 -11.09 -22.76 3.48
CA CYS A 410 -9.68 -23.15 3.51
C CYS A 410 -9.27 -23.70 4.89
N VAL A 411 -9.68 -23.05 5.98
CA VAL A 411 -9.44 -23.52 7.36
C VAL A 411 -10.04 -24.91 7.56
N GLN A 412 -11.23 -25.20 7.03
CA GLN A 412 -11.79 -26.55 7.10
C GLN A 412 -10.92 -27.59 6.37
N ASP A 413 -10.45 -27.29 5.17
CA ASP A 413 -9.57 -28.20 4.44
C ASP A 413 -8.21 -28.38 5.13
N LEU A 414 -7.66 -27.35 5.76
CA LEU A 414 -6.45 -27.41 6.60
C LEU A 414 -6.66 -28.26 7.86
N TYR A 415 -7.79 -28.08 8.56
CA TYR A 415 -8.17 -28.92 9.71
C TYR A 415 -8.38 -30.39 9.29
N ASN A 416 -9.02 -30.64 8.15
CA ASN A 416 -9.15 -31.97 7.58
C ASN A 416 -7.78 -32.60 7.25
N ARG A 417 -6.81 -31.78 6.83
CA ARG A 417 -5.40 -32.15 6.59
C ARG A 417 -4.55 -32.31 7.85
N ARG A 418 -5.07 -31.93 9.03
CA ARG A 418 -4.32 -31.88 10.30
C ARG A 418 -3.21 -30.82 10.29
N ASN A 419 -3.33 -29.80 9.44
CA ASN A 419 -2.48 -28.61 9.46
C ASN A 419 -3.09 -27.55 10.40
N TYR A 420 -2.79 -27.67 11.69
CA TYR A 420 -3.28 -26.73 12.71
C TYR A 420 -2.50 -25.41 12.70
N TYR A 421 -1.24 -25.44 12.25
CA TYR A 421 -0.38 -24.28 12.09
C TYR A 421 -1.01 -23.22 11.17
N SER A 422 -1.24 -23.54 9.88
CA SER A 422 -1.86 -22.57 8.96
C SER A 422 -3.35 -22.32 9.27
N ALA A 423 -4.07 -23.32 9.80
CA ALA A 423 -5.47 -23.14 10.17
C ALA A 423 -5.65 -22.08 11.27
N THR A 424 -4.79 -22.08 12.30
CA THR A 424 -4.82 -21.08 13.37
C THR A 424 -4.41 -19.69 12.89
N ALA A 425 -3.38 -19.58 12.02
CA ALA A 425 -2.97 -18.30 11.44
C ALA A 425 -4.12 -17.62 10.68
N ILE A 426 -4.78 -18.35 9.77
CA ILE A 426 -5.90 -17.84 8.98
C ILE A 426 -7.09 -17.50 9.90
N LEU A 427 -7.39 -18.32 10.91
CA LEU A 427 -8.46 -18.03 11.89
C LEU A 427 -8.20 -16.75 12.69
N HIS A 428 -6.97 -16.49 13.13
CA HIS A 428 -6.62 -15.25 13.82
C HIS A 428 -6.69 -14.03 12.88
N GLY A 429 -6.23 -14.15 11.62
CA GLY A 429 -6.37 -13.07 10.62
C GLY A 429 -7.83 -12.71 10.35
N LEU A 430 -8.69 -13.72 10.21
CA LEU A 430 -10.15 -13.55 10.09
C LEU A 430 -10.78 -12.89 11.32
N GLN A 431 -10.34 -13.26 12.53
CA GLN A 431 -10.82 -12.68 13.78
C GLN A 431 -10.49 -11.18 13.87
N LYS A 432 -9.26 -10.78 13.50
CA LYS A 432 -8.83 -9.38 13.48
C LYS A 432 -9.59 -8.55 12.45
N ALA A 433 -9.75 -9.06 11.21
CA ALA A 433 -10.45 -8.35 10.14
C ALA A 433 -11.96 -8.21 10.36
N SER A 434 -12.57 -9.00 11.25
CA SER A 434 -14.00 -8.90 11.55
C SER A 434 -14.35 -9.32 12.99
N PRO A 435 -13.95 -8.54 14.02
CA PRO A 435 -14.14 -8.92 15.43
C PRO A 435 -15.63 -9.09 15.79
N GLN A 436 -16.52 -8.33 15.14
CA GLN A 436 -17.96 -8.42 15.32
C GLN A 436 -18.59 -9.67 14.69
N ARG A 437 -18.05 -10.19 13.56
CA ARG A 437 -18.54 -11.45 12.94
C ARG A 437 -18.02 -12.70 13.67
N PHE A 438 -16.91 -12.58 14.40
CA PHE A 438 -16.39 -13.61 15.30
C PHE A 438 -16.89 -13.47 16.75
N SER A 439 -17.68 -12.44 17.05
CA SER A 439 -18.45 -12.36 18.29
C SER A 439 -19.59 -13.38 18.25
N PHE A 440 -19.84 -14.02 19.40
CA PHE A 440 -20.61 -15.26 19.64
C PHE A 440 -21.93 -15.52 18.86
N ASN A 441 -22.54 -14.51 18.24
CA ASN A 441 -23.90 -14.58 17.68
C ASN A 441 -23.97 -14.63 16.14
N LEU A 442 -22.90 -14.31 15.40
CA LEU A 442 -22.98 -14.10 13.94
C LEU A 442 -22.37 -15.19 13.05
N LEU A 443 -21.83 -16.26 13.63
CA LEU A 443 -21.62 -17.53 12.92
C LEU A 443 -22.93 -18.35 12.76
N PHE A 444 -24.06 -17.82 13.26
CA PHE A 444 -25.38 -18.43 13.22
C PHE A 444 -26.35 -17.62 12.35
N PRO A 445 -26.54 -17.96 11.07
CA PRO A 445 -27.81 -17.68 10.41
C PRO A 445 -28.85 -18.62 11.01
N ALA A 446 -29.65 -18.11 11.95
CA ALA A 446 -30.86 -18.77 12.38
C ALA A 446 -31.87 -18.81 11.22
N THR A 447 -32.62 -19.90 11.12
CA THR A 447 -33.53 -20.29 10.01
C THR A 447 -32.81 -20.75 8.73
N SER A 448 -33.15 -21.89 8.12
CA SER A 448 -34.26 -22.85 8.36
C SER A 448 -33.78 -24.30 8.39
N ALA A 449 -34.58 -25.17 9.02
CA ALA A 449 -34.23 -26.57 9.28
C ALA A 449 -34.23 -27.43 8.01
N THR A 450 -33.05 -27.95 7.62
CA THR A 450 -32.77 -29.34 7.18
C THR A 450 -31.30 -29.46 6.73
N SER A 451 -30.36 -29.55 7.69
CA SER A 451 -28.97 -29.93 7.40
C SER A 451 -28.31 -30.49 8.67
N HIS A 452 -28.27 -31.81 8.80
CA HIS A 452 -27.71 -32.50 9.97
C HIS A 452 -26.16 -32.51 10.04
N GLY A 453 -25.48 -31.68 9.26
CA GLY A 453 -24.00 -31.65 9.18
C GLY A 453 -23.29 -30.45 9.84
N SER A 454 -23.98 -29.33 10.08
CA SER A 454 -23.30 -28.04 10.37
C SER A 454 -22.98 -27.78 11.85
N ALA A 455 -23.68 -28.44 12.79
CA ALA A 455 -23.55 -28.10 14.22
C ALA A 455 -22.21 -28.51 14.85
N GLY A 456 -21.65 -29.66 14.46
CA GLY A 456 -20.32 -30.13 14.92
C GLY A 456 -19.15 -29.61 14.08
N PHE A 457 -19.42 -28.77 13.08
CA PHE A 457 -18.42 -28.20 12.17
C PHE A 457 -17.78 -26.95 12.80
N LEU A 458 -18.62 -26.05 13.33
CA LEU A 458 -18.20 -24.76 13.89
C LEU A 458 -17.49 -24.87 15.25
N SER A 459 -17.77 -25.89 16.06
CA SER A 459 -17.12 -26.08 17.37
C SER A 459 -15.60 -26.19 17.26
N ASN A 460 -15.11 -26.91 16.25
CA ASN A 460 -13.67 -27.16 16.08
C ASN A 460 -12.87 -25.86 15.85
N PHE A 461 -13.46 -24.83 15.23
CA PHE A 461 -12.77 -23.55 15.02
C PHE A 461 -12.66 -22.73 16.30
N PHE A 462 -13.68 -22.79 17.17
CA PHE A 462 -13.59 -22.21 18.51
C PHE A 462 -12.54 -22.94 19.34
N ASP A 463 -12.50 -24.27 19.30
CA ASP A 463 -11.50 -25.06 20.03
C ASP A 463 -10.04 -24.75 19.60
N LEU A 464 -9.83 -24.28 18.36
CA LEU A 464 -8.53 -23.82 17.86
C LEU A 464 -8.16 -22.39 18.27
N LEU A 465 -9.15 -21.51 18.44
CA LEU A 465 -8.97 -20.10 18.80
C LEU A 465 -9.05 -19.82 20.31
N ASP A 466 -9.64 -20.74 21.09
CA ASP A 466 -9.82 -20.57 22.53
C ASP A 466 -8.46 -20.54 23.25
N ALA A 467 -7.99 -19.35 23.60
CA ALA A 467 -6.75 -19.14 24.33
C ALA A 467 -6.83 -19.57 25.81
N ALA A 468 -8.00 -19.95 26.34
CA ALA A 468 -8.16 -20.35 27.74
C ALA A 468 -7.24 -21.52 28.12
N ASN A 469 -6.65 -21.41 29.31
CA ASN A 469 -5.69 -22.38 29.86
C ASN A 469 -4.59 -22.76 28.86
N ASN A 470 -4.02 -21.76 28.18
CA ASN A 470 -2.99 -21.94 27.15
C ASN A 470 -3.47 -22.89 26.03
N TYR A 471 -4.57 -22.53 25.35
CA TYR A 471 -5.13 -23.30 24.23
C TYR A 471 -5.41 -24.77 24.56
N ALA A 472 -6.03 -25.04 25.71
CA ALA A 472 -6.26 -26.41 26.20
C ALA A 472 -7.10 -27.26 25.23
N SER A 473 -8.11 -26.67 24.59
CA SER A 473 -9.00 -27.34 23.62
C SER A 473 -8.22 -27.80 22.37
N TYR A 474 -7.44 -26.91 21.75
CA TYR A 474 -6.51 -27.23 20.68
C TYR A 474 -5.51 -28.34 21.08
N ARG A 475 -4.86 -28.23 22.25
CA ARG A 475 -3.87 -29.22 22.68
C ARG A 475 -4.47 -30.62 22.85
N LYS A 476 -5.72 -30.71 23.34
CA LYS A 476 -6.49 -31.95 23.38
C LYS A 476 -6.82 -32.47 21.97
N ILE A 477 -7.13 -31.61 21.00
CA ILE A 477 -7.32 -32.02 19.60
C ILE A 477 -6.03 -32.63 19.04
N LEU A 478 -4.88 -31.94 19.21
CA LEU A 478 -3.58 -32.40 18.70
C LEU A 478 -3.19 -33.77 19.29
N GLN A 479 -3.38 -33.98 20.59
CA GLN A 479 -3.10 -35.27 21.25
C GLN A 479 -3.94 -36.43 20.67
N ASN A 480 -5.21 -36.17 20.32
CA ASN A 480 -6.09 -37.18 19.73
C ASN A 480 -5.88 -37.35 18.22
N ARG A 481 -5.34 -36.34 17.53
CA ARG A 481 -5.17 -36.31 16.08
C ARG A 481 -3.90 -35.54 15.68
N PRO A 482 -2.71 -36.17 15.78
CA PRO A 482 -1.44 -35.51 15.46
C PRO A 482 -1.34 -34.99 14.02
N GLY A 483 -0.70 -33.83 13.85
CA GLY A 483 -0.43 -33.15 12.58
C GLY A 483 0.48 -31.92 12.79
N LEU A 484 0.56 -30.99 11.82
CA LEU A 484 1.42 -29.79 11.94
C LEU A 484 0.91 -28.89 13.07
N PRO A 485 1.71 -28.64 14.12
CA PRO A 485 1.25 -27.95 15.31
C PRO A 485 1.32 -26.42 15.19
N PHE A 486 0.30 -25.74 15.71
CA PHE A 486 0.43 -24.35 16.13
C PHE A 486 1.44 -24.29 17.28
N LEU A 487 2.56 -23.58 17.10
CA LEU A 487 3.73 -23.68 17.98
C LEU A 487 3.61 -22.92 19.30
N ARG A 488 2.91 -21.77 19.31
CA ARG A 488 2.85 -20.85 20.45
C ARG A 488 2.42 -21.51 21.79
N PRO A 489 1.39 -22.39 21.84
CA PRO A 489 0.99 -23.02 23.09
C PRO A 489 2.07 -23.94 23.66
N HIS A 490 2.83 -24.61 22.79
CA HIS A 490 3.91 -25.52 23.19
C HIS A 490 5.15 -24.77 23.69
N ALA A 491 5.45 -23.59 23.12
CA ALA A 491 6.48 -22.70 23.65
C ALA A 491 6.14 -22.21 25.07
N ILE A 492 4.87 -21.87 25.33
CA ILE A 492 4.38 -21.47 26.66
C ILE A 492 4.44 -22.65 27.64
N GLU A 493 4.11 -23.87 27.20
CA GLU A 493 4.28 -25.08 28.03
C GLU A 493 5.74 -25.37 28.36
N TYR A 494 6.66 -25.19 27.40
CA TYR A 494 8.09 -25.32 27.64
C TYR A 494 8.58 -24.30 28.69
N GLN A 495 8.16 -23.05 28.59
CA GLN A 495 8.49 -22.01 29.57
C GLN A 495 7.94 -22.33 30.98
N SER A 496 6.82 -23.04 31.07
CA SER A 496 6.15 -23.37 32.34
C SER A 496 6.63 -24.68 32.98
N HIS A 497 6.96 -25.68 32.17
CA HIS A 497 7.20 -27.07 32.61
C HIS A 497 8.52 -27.68 32.09
N GLY A 498 9.35 -26.91 31.40
CA GLY A 498 10.55 -27.38 30.73
C GLY A 498 10.25 -28.40 29.64
N GLU A 499 11.20 -29.29 29.36
CA GLU A 499 11.05 -30.34 28.32
C GLU A 499 9.79 -31.22 28.50
N ARG A 500 9.31 -31.37 29.75
CA ARG A 500 8.08 -32.13 30.05
C ARG A 500 6.83 -31.49 29.41
N GLY A 501 6.83 -30.18 29.17
CA GLY A 501 5.76 -29.47 28.48
C GLY A 501 5.68 -29.77 26.97
N LEU A 502 6.72 -30.37 26.38
CA LEU A 502 6.80 -30.73 24.95
C LEU A 502 6.52 -32.23 24.69
N VAL A 503 6.20 -33.00 25.73
CA VAL A 503 5.92 -34.45 25.63
C VAL A 503 4.65 -34.67 24.80
N GLY A 504 4.77 -35.44 23.72
CA GLY A 504 3.69 -35.71 22.77
C GLY A 504 3.61 -34.75 21.58
N LEU A 505 4.47 -33.73 21.51
CA LEU A 505 4.66 -32.90 20.30
C LEU A 505 5.60 -33.58 19.29
N PHE A 506 6.62 -34.28 19.79
CA PHE A 506 7.65 -34.95 18.99
C PHE A 506 7.63 -36.48 19.20
N PRO A 507 8.01 -37.28 18.17
CA PRO A 507 8.34 -36.84 16.81
C PRO A 507 7.10 -36.28 16.09
N LEU A 508 7.32 -35.33 15.18
CA LEU A 508 6.24 -34.82 14.33
C LEU A 508 5.77 -35.96 13.40
N PRO A 509 4.47 -36.03 13.07
CA PRO A 509 3.96 -37.05 12.16
C PRO A 509 4.22 -36.67 10.69
N ASP A 510 4.66 -37.65 9.89
CA ASP A 510 4.64 -37.54 8.43
C ASP A 510 3.17 -37.44 7.93
N LEU A 511 2.89 -36.57 6.94
CA LEU A 511 1.53 -36.13 6.58
C LEU A 511 1.01 -36.47 5.17
#